data_AF-A0A966H2R7-F1
#
_entry.id   AF-A0A966H2R7-F1
#
_cell.length_a   1.000
_cell.length_b   1.000
_cell.length_c   1.000
_cell.angle_alpha   90.00
_cell.angle_beta   90.00
_cell.angle_gamma   90.00
#
_symmetry.space_group_name_H-M   'P 1'
#
loop_
_entity.id
_entity.type
_entity.pdbx_description
1 polymer ?
#
loop_
_entity_poly.entity_id
_entity_poly.type
_entity_poly.pdbx_seq_one_letter_code
_entity_poly.pdbx_strand_id
1 'polypeptide(L)'
;MIKAVVFCLLYAILNVTGAALIKWKLKGRTLSAVNDWLKLLFEPQVIAAFALIFLSMLVIFKALSLANFTFVIPVSAGINFVLTVIAGYFIFKDSLNYISFIGFALIISGILLLSLNNTQHAQ
;
A
#
# COMPACT_ATOMS: atom_id res chain seq x y z
N MET A 1 9.17 0.41 -18.98
CA MET A 1 9.36 -0.63 -17.92
C MET A 1 9.99 -0.05 -16.65
N ILE A 2 11.31 0.16 -16.55
CA ILE A 2 11.99 0.60 -15.30
C ILE A 2 11.37 1.85 -14.66
N LYS A 3 11.06 2.89 -15.45
CA LYS A 3 10.50 4.14 -14.93
C LYS A 3 9.13 3.93 -14.25
N ALA A 4 8.28 3.07 -14.81
CA ALA A 4 6.97 2.76 -14.23
C ALA A 4 7.11 2.01 -12.90
N VAL A 5 8.05 1.06 -12.80
CA VAL A 5 8.34 0.32 -11.55
C VAL A 5 8.82 1.26 -10.45
N VAL A 6 9.69 2.23 -10.78
CA VAL A 6 10.14 3.24 -9.81
C VAL A 6 8.97 4.08 -9.29
N PHE A 7 8.02 4.47 -10.16
CA PHE A 7 6.82 5.17 -9.72
C PHE A 7 5.89 4.27 -8.89
N CYS A 8 5.73 2.99 -9.21
CA CYS A 8 4.99 2.04 -8.38
C CYS A 8 5.60 1.91 -6.98
N LEU A 9 6.93 1.89 -6.89
CA LEU A 9 7.64 1.80 -5.62
C LEU A 9 7.47 3.07 -4.79
N LEU A 10 7.60 4.24 -5.42
CA LEU A 10 7.35 5.52 -4.76
C LEU A 10 5.90 5.63 -4.27
N TYR A 11 4.93 5.22 -5.10
CA TYR A 11 3.52 5.12 -4.72
C TYR A 11 3.34 4.25 -3.48
N ALA A 12 3.91 3.04 -3.48
CA ALA A 12 3.80 2.10 -2.37
C ALA A 12 4.36 2.70 -1.07
N ILE A 13 5.53 3.36 -1.12
CA ILE A 13 6.12 4.03 0.04
C ILE A 13 5.20 5.11 0.60
N LEU A 14 4.70 6.00 -0.26
CA LEU A 14 3.80 7.09 0.14
C LEU A 14 2.50 6.56 0.75
N ASN A 15 1.90 5.57 0.10
CA ASN A 15 0.64 4.99 0.53
C ASN A 15 0.79 4.24 1.87
N VAL A 16 1.80 3.39 2.00
CA VAL A 16 2.06 2.65 3.24
C VAL A 16 2.44 3.58 4.39
N THR A 17 3.20 4.64 4.12
CA THR A 17 3.53 5.64 5.14
C THR A 17 2.27 6.36 5.63
N GLY A 18 1.39 6.78 4.72
CA GLY A 18 0.10 7.39 5.08
C GLY A 18 -0.79 6.45 5.90
N ALA A 19 -0.93 5.19 5.46
CA ALA A 19 -1.69 4.18 6.18
C ALA A 19 -1.10 3.87 7.57
N ALA A 20 0.24 3.82 7.69
CA ALA A 20 0.93 3.62 8.95
C ALA A 20 0.73 4.79 9.93
N LEU A 21 0.75 6.04 9.46
CA LEU A 21 0.44 7.21 10.29
C LEU A 21 -0.98 7.14 10.87
N ILE A 22 -1.95 6.77 10.03
CA ILE A 22 -3.34 6.58 10.45
C ILE A 22 -3.42 5.47 11.51
N LYS A 23 -2.89 4.28 11.22
CA LYS A 23 -2.90 3.14 12.16
C LYS A 23 -2.20 3.48 13.49
N TRP A 24 -1.12 4.27 13.47
CA TRP A 24 -0.46 4.73 14.69
C TRP A 24 -1.39 5.61 15.53
N LYS A 25 -2.14 6.51 14.90
CA LYS A 25 -3.10 7.39 15.60
C LYS A 25 -4.33 6.70 16.13
N LEU A 26 -4.77 5.61 15.47
CA LEU A 26 -5.83 4.76 15.98
C LEU A 26 -5.37 3.84 17.12
N LYS A 27 -4.05 3.67 17.34
CA LYS A 27 -3.52 2.80 18.39
C LYS A 27 -3.95 3.32 19.77
N GLY A 28 -4.94 2.64 20.38
CA GLY A 28 -5.49 2.99 21.69
C GLY A 28 -6.74 3.86 21.67
N ARG A 29 -7.34 4.15 20.51
CA ARG A 29 -8.67 4.81 20.42
C ARG A 29 -9.69 3.88 19.76
N THR A 30 -10.86 3.74 20.38
CA THR A 30 -12.01 3.06 19.77
C THR A 30 -12.91 4.10 19.11
N LEU A 31 -13.19 3.92 17.83
CA LEU A 31 -14.09 4.79 17.07
C LEU A 31 -15.54 4.36 17.34
N SER A 32 -16.08 4.73 18.51
CA SER A 32 -17.42 4.31 18.94
C SER A 32 -18.50 5.34 18.58
N ALA A 33 -18.14 6.62 18.45
CA ALA A 33 -19.07 7.69 18.12
C ALA A 33 -18.68 8.44 16.84
N VAL A 34 -19.67 8.99 16.12
CA VAL A 34 -19.45 9.83 14.92
C VAL A 34 -18.57 11.04 15.21
N ASN A 35 -18.61 11.55 16.46
CA ASN A 35 -17.76 12.65 16.90
C ASN A 35 -16.26 12.26 16.98
N ASP A 36 -15.95 11.00 17.30
CA ASP A 36 -14.56 10.51 17.29
C ASP A 36 -14.02 10.37 15.88
N TRP A 37 -14.86 10.00 14.92
CA TRP A 37 -14.52 10.02 13.49
C TRP A 37 -14.20 11.44 13.01
N LEU A 38 -15.03 12.43 13.35
CA LEU A 38 -14.79 13.83 13.00
C LEU A 38 -13.50 14.37 13.63
N LYS A 39 -13.26 14.09 14.91
CA LYS A 39 -12.00 14.47 15.57
C LYS A 39 -10.78 13.81 14.92
N LEU A 40 -10.91 12.56 14.51
CA LEU A 40 -9.83 11.84 13.83
C LEU A 40 -9.53 12.45 12.46
N LEU A 41 -10.57 12.82 11.69
CA LEU A 41 -10.40 13.49 10.39
C LEU A 41 -9.77 14.88 10.51
N PHE A 42 -10.08 15.63 11.58
CA PHE A 42 -9.48 16.95 11.85
C PHE A 42 -8.11 16.89 12.53
N GLU A 43 -7.60 15.70 12.85
CA GLU A 43 -6.28 15.56 13.45
C GLU A 43 -5.20 15.88 12.39
N PRO A 44 -4.26 16.81 12.66
CA PRO A 44 -3.30 17.30 11.65
C PRO A 44 -2.43 16.19 11.04
N GLN A 45 -2.18 15.11 11.78
CA GLN A 45 -1.42 13.95 11.29
C GLN A 45 -2.25 13.06 10.35
N VAL A 46 -3.57 12.98 10.55
CA VAL A 46 -4.47 12.26 9.64
C VAL A 46 -4.65 13.06 8.35
N ILE A 47 -4.79 14.39 8.45
CA ILE A 47 -4.82 15.29 7.28
C ILE A 47 -3.52 15.13 6.46
N ALA A 48 -2.36 15.14 7.12
CA ALA A 48 -1.08 14.90 6.45
C ALA A 48 -1.02 13.51 5.80
N ALA A 49 -1.53 12.47 6.47
CA ALA A 49 -1.61 11.13 5.90
C ALA A 49 -2.52 11.07 4.67
N PHE A 50 -3.68 11.74 4.69
CA PHE A 50 -4.55 11.88 3.53
C PHE A 50 -3.85 12.60 2.39
N ALA A 51 -3.12 13.67 2.67
CA ALA A 51 -2.33 14.37 1.64
C ALA A 51 -1.25 13.46 1.03
N LEU A 52 -0.56 12.64 1.84
CA LEU A 52 0.40 11.64 1.35
C LEU A 52 -0.26 10.59 0.46
N ILE A 53 -1.40 10.04 0.87
CA ILE A 53 -2.14 9.04 0.10
C ILE A 53 -2.65 9.66 -1.20
N PHE A 54 -3.14 10.89 -1.17
CA PHE A 54 -3.55 11.62 -2.36
C PHE A 54 -2.37 11.85 -3.32
N LEU A 55 -1.21 12.23 -2.79
CA LEU A 55 0.01 12.36 -3.60
C LEU A 55 0.42 11.02 -4.21
N SER A 56 0.27 9.91 -3.46
CA SER A 56 0.51 8.56 -3.96
C SER A 56 -0.39 8.27 -5.18
N MET A 57 -1.66 8.67 -5.14
CA MET A 57 -2.60 8.48 -6.24
C MET A 57 -2.15 9.21 -7.51
N LEU A 58 -1.56 10.40 -7.40
CA LEU A 58 -0.99 11.11 -8.54
C LEU A 58 0.22 10.37 -9.13
N VAL A 59 1.03 9.74 -8.27
CA VAL A 59 2.19 8.94 -8.69
C VAL A 59 1.74 7.67 -9.44
N ILE A 60 0.70 6.96 -8.97
CA ILE A 60 0.20 5.77 -9.69
C ILE A 60 -0.43 6.15 -11.03
N PHE A 61 -1.11 7.30 -11.14
CA PHE A 61 -1.62 7.80 -12.43
C PHE A 61 -0.49 8.03 -13.44
N LYS A 62 0.63 8.61 -12.98
CA LYS A 62 1.81 8.77 -13.81
C LYS A 62 2.43 7.42 -14.22
N ALA A 63 2.43 6.43 -13.32
CA ALA A 63 2.89 5.07 -13.64
C ALA A 63 1.98 4.40 -14.70
N LEU A 64 0.66 4.53 -14.55
CA LEU A 64 -0.36 4.06 -15.50
C LEU A 64 -0.21 4.72 -16.88
N SER A 65 0.16 6.00 -16.92
CA SER A 65 0.37 6.69 -18.19
C SER A 65 1.63 6.22 -18.94
N LEU A 66 2.55 5.52 -18.26
CA LEU A 66 3.84 5.09 -18.82
C LEU A 66 3.87 3.59 -19.18
N ALA A 67 2.92 2.80 -18.69
CA ALA A 67 2.88 1.35 -18.87
C ALA A 67 1.45 0.82 -18.79
N ASN A 68 1.22 -0.37 -19.34
CA ASN A 68 -0.11 -0.98 -19.37
C ASN A 68 -0.67 -1.18 -17.96
N PHE A 69 -1.97 -0.87 -17.81
CA PHE A 69 -2.72 -1.06 -16.56
C PHE A 69 -2.54 -2.47 -15.98
N THR A 70 -2.58 -3.47 -16.86
CA THR A 70 -2.43 -4.89 -16.54
C THR A 70 -1.07 -5.25 -15.94
N PHE A 71 -0.03 -4.43 -16.12
CA PHE A 71 1.27 -4.62 -15.46
C PHE A 71 1.42 -3.75 -14.21
N VAL A 72 1.03 -2.48 -14.29
CA VAL A 72 1.24 -1.50 -13.20
C VAL A 72 0.44 -1.88 -11.96
N ILE A 73 -0.80 -2.33 -12.11
CA ILE A 73 -1.68 -2.65 -10.99
C ILE A 73 -1.16 -3.86 -10.19
N PRO A 74 -0.88 -5.04 -10.78
CA PRO A 74 -0.33 -6.16 -10.02
C PRO A 74 1.00 -5.83 -9.35
N VAL A 75 1.92 -5.17 -10.07
CA VAL A 75 3.23 -4.80 -9.52
C VAL A 75 3.10 -3.83 -8.35
N SER A 76 2.27 -2.80 -8.49
CA SER A 76 2.03 -1.84 -7.40
C SER A 76 1.37 -2.49 -6.19
N ALA A 77 0.42 -3.41 -6.40
CA ALA A 77 -0.23 -4.17 -5.33
C ALA A 77 0.78 -5.07 -4.60
N GLY A 78 1.68 -5.74 -5.32
CA GLY A 78 2.73 -6.56 -4.73
C GLY A 78 3.71 -5.75 -3.88
N ILE A 79 4.22 -4.64 -4.42
CA ILE A 79 5.15 -3.78 -3.68
C ILE A 79 4.43 -3.18 -2.46
N ASN A 80 3.21 -2.66 -2.63
CA ASN A 80 2.43 -2.09 -1.53
C ASN A 80 2.16 -3.13 -0.43
N PHE A 81 1.82 -4.37 -0.81
CA PHE A 81 1.60 -5.45 0.14
C PHE A 81 2.86 -5.80 0.93
N VAL A 82 3.98 -6.05 0.24
CA VAL A 82 5.27 -6.37 0.89
C VAL A 82 5.66 -5.25 1.84
N LEU A 83 5.54 -4.00 1.40
CA LEU A 83 5.91 -2.84 2.20
C LEU A 83 4.97 -2.65 3.40
N THR A 84 3.68 -2.93 3.24
CA THR A 84 2.68 -2.94 4.33
C THR A 84 3.00 -4.00 5.37
N VAL A 85 3.37 -5.21 4.94
CA VAL A 85 3.76 -6.30 5.85
C VAL A 85 5.02 -5.92 6.63
N ILE A 86 6.04 -5.38 5.95
CA ILE A 86 7.27 -4.90 6.59
C ILE A 86 6.96 -3.79 7.61
N ALA A 87 6.15 -2.81 7.22
CA ALA A 87 5.72 -1.73 8.11
C ALA A 87 4.92 -2.28 9.30
N GLY A 88 4.01 -3.23 9.08
CA GLY A 88 3.25 -3.91 10.14
C GLY A 88 4.15 -4.61 11.14
N TYR A 89 5.12 -5.38 10.65
CA TYR A 89 6.07 -6.12 11.49
C TYR A 89 6.99 -5.18 12.26
N PHE A 90 7.59 -4.18 11.61
CA PHE A 90 8.61 -3.32 12.22
C PHE A 90 8.01 -2.21 13.10
N ILE A 91 6.93 -1.58 12.64
CA ILE A 91 6.32 -0.41 13.32
C ILE A 91 5.33 -0.87 14.39
N PHE A 92 4.48 -1.85 14.06
CA PHE A 92 3.40 -2.27 14.97
C PHE A 92 3.80 -3.44 15.85
N LYS A 93 4.91 -4.13 15.53
CA LYS A 93 5.35 -5.37 16.20
C LYS A 93 4.20 -6.37 16.32
N ASP A 94 3.34 -6.41 15.30
CA ASP A 94 2.28 -7.41 15.22
C ASP A 94 2.95 -8.79 15.24
N SER A 95 2.53 -9.66 16.16
CA SER A 95 3.06 -11.01 16.33
C SER A 95 2.65 -11.86 15.12
N LEU A 96 3.48 -11.80 14.07
CA LEU A 96 3.30 -12.59 12.87
C LEU A 96 3.54 -14.06 13.21
N ASN A 97 2.47 -14.85 13.13
CA ASN A 97 2.54 -16.30 13.29
C ASN A 97 3.13 -16.94 12.02
N TYR A 98 3.71 -18.14 12.12
CA TYR A 98 4.27 -18.87 10.98
C TYR A 98 3.26 -19.10 9.84
N ILE A 99 1.97 -19.23 10.18
CA ILE A 99 0.86 -19.34 9.22
C ILE A 99 0.70 -18.06 8.38
N SER A 100 0.90 -16.88 8.98
CA SER A 100 0.83 -15.60 8.26
C SER A 100 1.91 -15.52 7.18
N PHE A 101 3.09 -16.12 7.43
CA PHE A 101 4.18 -16.16 6.46
C PHE A 101 3.84 -17.00 5.22
N ILE A 102 3.16 -18.13 5.41
CA ILE A 102 2.65 -18.97 4.31
C ILE A 102 1.59 -18.19 3.50
N GLY A 103 0.68 -17.47 4.18
CA GLY A 103 -0.28 -16.61 3.52
C GLY A 103 0.37 -15.50 2.68
N PHE A 104 1.44 -14.88 3.21
CA PHE A 104 2.20 -13.88 2.48
C PHE A 104 2.88 -14.46 1.23
N ALA A 105 3.48 -15.64 1.34
CA ALA A 105 4.09 -16.32 0.20
C ALA A 105 3.06 -16.66 -0.90
N LEU A 106 1.84 -17.05 -0.52
CA LEU A 106 0.75 -17.32 -1.46
C LEU A 106 0.29 -16.06 -2.20
N ILE A 107 0.12 -14.94 -1.48
CA ILE A 107 -0.26 -13.65 -2.06
C ILE A 107 0.81 -13.15 -3.02
N ILE A 108 2.09 -13.20 -2.62
CA ILE A 108 3.22 -12.81 -3.47
C ILE A 108 3.25 -13.69 -4.73
N SER A 109 3.05 -15.00 -4.59
CA SER A 109 3.01 -15.93 -5.73
C SER A 109 1.88 -15.60 -6.70
N GLY A 110 0.67 -15.33 -6.19
CA GLY A 110 -0.47 -14.93 -7.03
C GLY A 110 -0.22 -13.62 -7.78
N ILE A 111 0.41 -12.65 -7.13
CA ILE A 111 0.76 -11.36 -7.75
C ILE A 111 1.84 -11.53 -8.83
N LEU A 112 2.84 -12.38 -8.59
CA LEU A 112 3.87 -12.71 -9.58
C LEU A 112 3.26 -13.42 -10.79
N LEU A 113 2.34 -14.35 -10.57
CA LEU A 113 1.61 -15.05 -11.64
C LEU A 113 0.82 -14.08 -12.53
N LEU A 114 0.08 -13.15 -11.90
CA LEU A 114 -0.64 -12.09 -12.62
C LEU A 114 0.31 -11.17 -13.39
N SER A 115 1.43 -10.81 -12.78
CA SER A 115 2.43 -9.96 -13.42
C SER A 115 3.11 -10.64 -14.63
N LEU A 116 3.42 -11.93 -14.53
CA LEU A 116 4.08 -12.72 -15.57
C LEU A 116 3.14 -13.04 -16.75
N ASN A 117 1.89 -13.41 -16.46
CA ASN A 117 0.89 -13.66 -17.51
C ASN A 117 0.66 -12.42 -18.38
N ASN A 118 0.65 -11.24 -17.75
CA ASN A 118 0.39 -10.00 -18.46
C ASN A 118 1.60 -9.50 -19.27
N THR A 119 2.82 -9.93 -18.93
CA THR A 119 3.98 -9.74 -19.82
C THR A 119 3.95 -10.62 -21.06
N GLN A 120 3.24 -11.76 -21.05
CA GLN A 120 3.16 -12.67 -22.21
C GLN A 120 2.08 -12.28 -23.23
N HIS A 121 0.99 -11.63 -22.81
CA HIS A 121 -0.09 -11.20 -23.71
C HIS A 121 0.05 -9.76 -24.23
N ALA A 122 1.15 -9.09 -23.93
CA ALA A 122 1.48 -7.75 -24.41
C ALA A 122 2.54 -7.75 -25.52
N GLN A 123 2.67 -8.86 -26.26
CA GLN A 123 3.42 -8.94 -27.51
C GLN A 123 2.47 -8.85 -28.71
#